data_AF-F4GKS8-F1
#
_entry.id   AF-F4GKS8-F1
#
_cell.length_a   1.000
_cell.length_b   1.000
_cell.length_c   1.000
_cell.angle_alpha   90.00
_cell.angle_beta   90.00
_cell.angle_gamma   90.00
#
_symmetry.space_group_name_H-M   'P 1'
#
loop_
_entity.id
_entity.type
_entity.pdbx_description
1 polymer ?
#
loop_
_entity_poly.entity_id
_entity_poly.type
_entity_poly.pdbx_seq_one_letter_code
_entity_poly.pdbx_strand_id
1 'polypeptide(L)'
;MTKKELKQLEAAADIRTELGKTQDTTAAICLECGAVNDMLTCEETLNAILAMESECPKLQAEHFKTVACYIVQHPAAYFEKAAEGLLSALEGNLDGKLSVDEIRKHHAEMYDGNKRVKKKTEDVRLVQKHWRMTIMDCHVPDECETTAKNIVKWARSIVTVAKCRNVYEFEAVIQKVDGIDGAFVAFPHDLRAEFGKGRVKVHATFDGVGYDGSIVNMGVKNADGSVCYIIGLRKDIRAKIGKQAGDTVCVTITERQE
;
A
#
# COMPACT_ATOMS: atom_id res chain seq x y z
N MET A 1 30.88 -48.16 -8.43
CA MET A 1 30.32 -47.26 -9.47
C MET A 1 31.00 -47.56 -10.78
N THR A 2 30.22 -47.81 -11.82
CA THR A 2 30.69 -48.08 -13.17
C THR A 2 31.14 -46.79 -13.86
N LYS A 3 32.04 -46.88 -14.85
CA LYS A 3 32.47 -45.71 -15.65
C LYS A 3 31.29 -44.97 -16.30
N LYS A 4 30.16 -45.65 -16.52
CA LYS A 4 28.93 -45.08 -17.06
C LYS A 4 28.22 -44.19 -16.03
N GLU A 5 28.20 -44.60 -14.76
CA GLU A 5 27.60 -43.85 -13.66
C GLU A 5 28.43 -42.60 -13.29
N LEU A 6 29.76 -42.70 -13.36
CA LEU A 6 30.65 -41.55 -13.13
C LEU A 6 30.46 -40.46 -14.21
N LYS A 7 30.36 -40.88 -15.48
CA LYS A 7 30.14 -39.98 -16.62
C LYS A 7 28.76 -39.32 -16.61
N GLN A 8 27.76 -40.00 -16.05
CA GLN A 8 26.42 -39.43 -15.85
C GLN A 8 26.38 -38.41 -14.70
N LEU A 9 27.18 -38.61 -13.65
CA LEU A 9 27.33 -37.63 -12.57
C LEU A 9 28.11 -36.38 -12.99
N GLU A 10 29.18 -36.55 -13.79
CA GLU A 10 29.94 -35.43 -14.36
C GLU A 10 29.08 -34.61 -15.33
N ALA A 11 28.32 -35.26 -16.21
CA ALA A 11 27.37 -34.57 -17.10
C ALA A 11 26.26 -33.84 -16.33
N ALA A 12 25.79 -34.39 -15.20
CA ALA A 12 24.80 -33.73 -14.35
C ALA A 12 25.39 -32.53 -13.58
N ALA A 13 26.69 -32.56 -13.25
CA ALA A 13 27.40 -31.44 -12.63
C ALA A 13 27.66 -30.30 -13.64
N ASP A 14 27.97 -30.62 -14.89
CA ASP A 14 28.12 -29.64 -15.98
C ASP A 14 26.78 -28.98 -16.34
N ILE A 15 25.68 -29.75 -16.39
CA ILE A 15 24.32 -29.20 -16.58
C ILE A 15 23.92 -28.28 -15.42
N ARG A 16 24.29 -28.60 -14.17
CA ARG A 16 24.08 -27.72 -13.01
C ARG A 16 24.89 -26.43 -13.09
N THR A 17 26.08 -26.49 -13.71
CA THR A 17 26.98 -25.35 -13.87
C THR A 17 26.57 -24.45 -15.05
N GLU A 18 25.96 -25.02 -16.09
CA GLU A 18 25.37 -24.28 -17.22
C GLU A 18 24.00 -23.66 -16.89
N LEU A 19 23.16 -24.34 -16.10
CA LEU A 19 21.91 -23.76 -15.56
C LEU A 19 22.15 -22.63 -14.54
N GLY A 20 23.39 -22.50 -14.03
CA GLY A 20 23.83 -21.38 -13.18
C GLY A 20 24.40 -20.19 -13.95
N LYS A 21 24.47 -20.22 -15.29
CA LYS A 21 25.14 -19.18 -16.10
C LYS A 21 24.23 -18.40 -17.07
N THR A 22 22.92 -18.50 -16.91
CA THR A 22 21.95 -17.66 -17.65
C THR A 22 20.90 -17.06 -16.73
N GLN A 23 21.33 -16.38 -15.67
CA GLN A 23 20.51 -15.34 -15.07
C GLN A 23 20.88 -14.03 -15.73
N ASP A 24 20.11 -13.68 -16.76
CA ASP A 24 19.98 -12.33 -17.25
C ASP A 24 19.33 -11.53 -16.11
N THR A 25 20.15 -10.95 -15.23
CA THR A 25 19.71 -10.21 -14.03
C THR A 25 19.13 -8.86 -14.44
N THR A 26 17.93 -8.91 -15.00
CA THR A 26 17.02 -7.76 -15.01
C THR A 26 16.23 -7.82 -13.71
N ALA A 27 16.46 -6.86 -12.82
CA ALA A 27 15.78 -6.81 -11.53
C ALA A 27 14.25 -6.81 -11.73
N ALA A 28 13.57 -7.78 -11.13
CA ALA A 28 12.13 -7.97 -11.29
C ALA A 28 11.36 -7.09 -10.31
N ILE A 29 10.36 -6.33 -10.78
CA ILE A 29 9.55 -5.46 -9.90
C ILE A 29 8.35 -6.25 -9.34
N CYS A 30 8.13 -6.19 -8.04
CA CYS A 30 6.92 -6.73 -7.41
C CYS A 30 5.68 -5.92 -7.83
N LEU A 31 4.67 -6.59 -8.37
CA LEU A 31 3.46 -5.94 -8.90
C LEU A 31 2.49 -5.43 -7.82
N GLU A 32 2.65 -5.85 -6.56
CA GLU A 32 1.82 -5.37 -5.44
C GLU A 32 2.48 -4.19 -4.72
N CYS A 33 3.76 -4.33 -4.38
CA CYS A 33 4.45 -3.37 -3.53
C CYS A 33 5.45 -2.47 -4.25
N GLY A 34 5.77 -2.75 -5.52
CA GLY A 34 6.74 -1.98 -6.30
C GLY A 34 8.21 -2.22 -5.93
N ALA A 35 8.50 -3.17 -5.04
CA ALA A 35 9.88 -3.51 -4.67
C ALA A 35 10.67 -4.01 -5.88
N VAL A 36 11.90 -3.52 -6.04
CA VAL A 36 12.85 -4.04 -7.02
C VAL A 36 13.53 -5.27 -6.41
N ASN A 37 13.27 -6.44 -6.97
CA ASN A 37 13.84 -7.70 -6.54
C ASN A 37 15.08 -8.00 -7.37
N ASP A 38 16.25 -7.94 -6.75
CA ASP A 38 17.53 -8.26 -7.39
C ASP A 38 17.92 -9.73 -7.20
N MET A 39 17.85 -10.23 -5.95
CA MET A 39 18.25 -11.60 -5.60
C MET A 39 17.14 -12.49 -5.03
N LEU A 40 16.17 -11.90 -4.33
CA LEU A 40 15.07 -12.61 -3.67
C LEU A 40 13.74 -11.93 -4.00
N THR A 41 12.71 -12.72 -4.21
CA THR A 41 11.33 -12.24 -4.25
C THR A 41 10.88 -11.77 -2.86
N CYS A 42 9.81 -10.97 -2.80
CA CYS A 42 9.25 -10.54 -1.52
C CYS A 42 8.84 -11.70 -0.60
N GLU A 43 8.36 -12.83 -1.15
CA GLU A 43 8.04 -14.03 -0.38
C GLU A 43 9.30 -14.75 0.14
N GLU A 44 10.34 -14.88 -0.68
CA GLU A 44 11.61 -15.46 -0.24
C GLU A 44 12.27 -14.60 0.84
N THR A 45 12.23 -13.28 0.70
CA THR A 45 12.71 -12.34 1.73
C THR A 45 11.92 -12.47 3.03
N LEU A 46 10.59 -12.64 2.96
CA LEU A 46 9.78 -12.96 4.15
C LEU A 46 10.26 -14.24 4.81
N ASN A 47 10.42 -15.31 4.04
CA ASN A 47 10.85 -16.60 4.56
C ASN A 47 12.26 -16.53 5.16
N ALA A 48 13.17 -15.74 4.60
CA ALA A 48 14.51 -15.51 5.15
C ALA A 48 14.45 -14.79 6.51
N ILE A 49 13.62 -13.74 6.64
CA ILE A 49 13.40 -13.06 7.92
C ILE A 49 12.80 -14.01 8.96
N LEU A 50 11.79 -14.80 8.59
CA LEU A 50 11.14 -15.76 9.48
C LEU A 50 12.11 -16.88 9.90
N ALA A 51 13.02 -17.32 9.02
CA ALA A 51 14.05 -18.28 9.40
C ALA A 51 14.99 -17.69 10.47
N MET A 52 15.48 -16.46 10.25
CA MET A 52 16.36 -15.76 11.21
C MET A 52 15.70 -15.51 12.57
N GLU A 53 14.39 -15.27 12.61
CA GLU A 53 13.70 -14.95 13.85
C GLU A 53 13.74 -16.11 14.87
N SER A 54 13.84 -17.35 14.38
CA SER A 54 13.89 -18.55 15.22
C SER A 54 15.12 -18.61 16.13
N GLU A 55 16.19 -17.89 15.75
CA GLU A 55 17.47 -17.84 16.46
C GLU A 55 17.70 -16.51 17.20
N CYS A 56 16.85 -15.50 16.98
CA CYS A 56 17.04 -14.15 17.52
C CYS A 56 15.80 -13.63 18.27
N PRO A 57 15.80 -13.61 19.62
CA PRO A 57 14.66 -13.15 20.42
C PRO A 57 14.19 -11.72 20.12
N LYS A 58 15.11 -10.81 19.77
CA LYS A 58 14.79 -9.43 19.39
C LYS A 58 13.99 -9.38 18.09
N LEU A 59 14.35 -10.20 17.11
CA LEU A 59 13.63 -10.29 15.84
C LEU A 59 12.31 -11.04 16.01
N GLN A 60 12.30 -12.10 16.82
CA GLN A 60 11.09 -12.84 17.20
C GLN A 60 10.03 -11.95 17.85
N ALA A 61 10.44 -10.99 18.68
CA ALA A 61 9.53 -10.01 19.28
C ALA A 61 8.79 -9.14 18.24
N GLU A 62 9.37 -9.01 17.04
CA GLU A 62 8.80 -8.24 15.92
C GLU A 62 8.01 -9.10 14.92
N HIS A 63 7.91 -10.42 15.13
CA HIS A 63 7.21 -11.37 14.25
C HIS A 63 5.82 -10.89 13.80
N PHE A 64 5.02 -10.42 14.76
CA PHE A 64 3.67 -9.91 14.47
C PHE A 64 3.73 -8.75 13.45
N LYS A 65 4.67 -7.82 13.62
CA LYS A 65 4.84 -6.68 12.71
C LYS A 65 5.29 -7.17 11.34
N THR A 66 6.25 -8.10 11.27
CA THR A 66 6.71 -8.71 10.01
C THR A 66 5.55 -9.27 9.19
N VAL A 67 4.73 -10.12 9.80
CA VAL A 67 3.60 -10.77 9.11
C VAL A 67 2.50 -9.77 8.75
N ALA A 68 2.12 -8.88 9.67
CA ALA A 68 1.09 -7.88 9.42
C ALA A 68 1.49 -6.92 8.30
N CYS A 69 2.74 -6.43 8.32
CA CYS A 69 3.29 -5.55 7.29
C CYS A 69 3.30 -6.21 5.92
N TYR A 70 3.76 -7.47 5.84
CA TYR A 70 3.78 -8.21 4.59
C TYR A 70 2.39 -8.34 3.98
N ILE A 71 1.39 -8.73 4.78
CA ILE A 71 -0.01 -8.90 4.32
C ILE A 71 -0.62 -7.58 3.87
N VAL A 72 -0.39 -6.49 4.60
CA VAL A 72 -0.90 -5.16 4.23
C VAL A 72 -0.25 -4.65 2.93
N GLN A 73 1.04 -4.98 2.72
CA GLN A 73 1.78 -4.61 1.52
C GLN A 73 1.48 -5.51 0.31
N HIS A 74 1.05 -6.75 0.54
CA HIS A 74 0.68 -7.74 -0.47
C HIS A 74 -0.76 -8.24 -0.27
N PRO A 75 -1.77 -7.35 -0.33
CA PRO A 75 -3.14 -7.68 0.06
C PRO A 75 -3.85 -8.57 -0.97
N ALA A 76 -3.30 -8.75 -2.18
CA ALA A 76 -4.01 -9.39 -3.27
C ALA A 76 -4.32 -10.85 -2.94
N ALA A 77 -3.42 -11.53 -2.22
CA ALA A 77 -3.61 -12.89 -1.75
C ALA A 77 -4.57 -13.01 -0.53
N TYR A 78 -5.02 -11.91 0.08
CA TYR A 78 -5.76 -11.91 1.35
C TYR A 78 -7.14 -11.25 1.24
N PHE A 79 -8.07 -11.63 2.12
CA PHE A 79 -9.36 -10.94 2.22
C PHE A 79 -9.16 -9.51 2.74
N GLU A 80 -9.88 -8.54 2.17
CA GLU A 80 -9.76 -7.11 2.51
C GLU A 80 -9.95 -6.86 4.00
N LYS A 81 -11.00 -7.45 4.60
CA LYS A 81 -11.26 -7.36 6.04
C LYS A 81 -10.10 -7.87 6.90
N ALA A 82 -9.34 -8.84 6.41
CA ALA A 82 -8.17 -9.35 7.12
C ALA A 82 -7.00 -8.37 7.08
N ALA A 83 -6.73 -7.76 5.91
CA ALA A 83 -5.72 -6.73 5.77
C ALA A 83 -6.07 -5.48 6.60
N GLU A 84 -7.34 -5.06 6.61
CA GLU A 84 -7.84 -3.94 7.44
C GLU A 84 -7.74 -4.22 8.94
N GLY A 85 -8.12 -5.43 9.37
CA GLY A 85 -7.99 -5.86 10.76
C GLY A 85 -6.53 -5.89 11.22
N LEU A 86 -5.64 -6.41 10.37
CA LEU A 86 -4.19 -6.42 10.64
C LEU A 86 -3.60 -5.02 10.70
N LEU A 87 -4.02 -4.11 9.82
CA LEU A 87 -3.59 -2.72 9.86
C LEU A 87 -4.00 -2.03 11.17
N SER A 88 -5.24 -2.26 11.62
CA SER A 88 -5.76 -1.72 12.89
C SER A 88 -5.00 -2.28 14.09
N ALA A 89 -4.72 -3.59 14.10
CA ALA A 89 -3.94 -4.24 15.14
C ALA A 89 -2.47 -3.76 15.15
N LEU A 90 -1.88 -3.55 13.96
CA LEU A 90 -0.53 -3.02 13.79
C LEU A 90 -0.39 -1.60 14.37
N GLU A 91 -1.37 -0.74 14.08
CA GLU A 91 -1.46 0.60 14.67
C GLU A 91 -1.54 0.55 16.20
N GLY A 92 -2.50 -0.21 16.74
CA GLY A 92 -2.66 -0.33 18.19
C GLY A 92 -1.42 -0.90 18.87
N ASN A 93 -0.69 -1.81 18.23
CA ASN A 93 0.56 -2.34 18.74
C ASN A 93 1.69 -1.30 18.74
N LEU A 94 1.82 -0.50 17.68
CA LEU A 94 2.84 0.55 17.60
C LEU A 94 2.60 1.67 18.62
N ASP A 95 1.33 1.97 18.93
CA ASP A 95 0.93 2.94 19.95
C ASP A 95 1.06 2.40 21.39
N GLY A 96 1.41 1.12 21.57
CA GLY A 96 1.45 0.46 22.88
C GLY A 96 0.07 0.19 23.50
N LYS A 97 -1.00 0.32 22.72
CA LYS A 97 -2.40 0.11 23.16
C LYS A 97 -2.83 -1.36 23.08
N LEU A 98 -2.17 -2.17 22.25
CA LEU A 98 -2.45 -3.59 22.07
C LEU A 98 -1.18 -4.42 22.19
N SER A 99 -1.19 -5.40 23.09
CA SER A 99 -0.16 -6.43 23.17
C SER A 99 -0.33 -7.50 22.09
N VAL A 100 0.75 -8.22 21.78
CA VAL A 100 0.71 -9.33 20.81
C VAL A 100 -0.23 -10.45 21.26
N ASP A 101 -0.32 -10.71 22.58
CA ASP A 101 -1.17 -11.75 23.13
C ASP A 101 -2.66 -11.40 22.99
N GLU A 102 -3.04 -10.14 23.21
CA GLU A 102 -4.39 -9.64 22.98
C GLU A 102 -4.78 -9.75 21.50
N ILE A 103 -3.85 -9.39 20.59
CA ILE A 103 -4.07 -9.51 19.14
C ILE A 103 -4.29 -10.97 18.74
N ARG A 104 -3.46 -11.89 19.25
CA ARG A 104 -3.60 -13.33 18.98
C ARG A 104 -4.94 -13.87 19.47
N LYS A 105 -5.34 -13.49 20.69
CA LYS A 105 -6.64 -13.90 21.26
C LYS A 105 -7.80 -13.40 20.41
N HIS A 106 -7.78 -12.12 20.05
CA HIS A 106 -8.84 -11.50 19.24
C HIS A 106 -8.93 -12.10 17.83
N HIS A 107 -7.79 -12.38 17.19
CA HIS A 107 -7.78 -13.02 15.87
C HIS A 107 -8.24 -14.48 15.93
N ALA A 108 -7.90 -15.22 16.98
CA ALA A 108 -8.40 -16.58 17.17
C ALA A 108 -9.94 -16.61 17.30
N GLU A 109 -10.51 -15.64 18.04
CA GLU A 109 -11.96 -15.48 18.18
C GLU A 109 -12.65 -15.03 16.87
N MET A 110 -12.01 -14.16 16.08
CA MET A 110 -12.59 -13.66 14.83
C MET A 110 -12.57 -14.67 13.66
N TYR A 111 -11.51 -15.48 13.54
CA TYR A 111 -11.25 -16.25 12.32
C TYR A 111 -11.48 -17.77 12.45
N ASP A 112 -12.10 -18.22 13.56
CA ASP A 112 -12.51 -19.60 13.89
C ASP A 112 -12.01 -20.66 12.89
N GLY A 113 -10.81 -21.16 13.19
CA GLY A 113 -9.91 -21.96 12.35
C GLY A 113 -10.49 -22.50 11.04
N ASN A 114 -9.90 -22.07 9.91
CA ASN A 114 -10.13 -22.47 8.50
C ASN A 114 -11.03 -21.59 7.62
N LYS A 115 -11.62 -20.48 8.08
CA LYS A 115 -12.10 -19.45 7.13
C LYS A 115 -10.89 -18.69 6.58
N ARG A 116 -10.32 -19.26 5.50
CA ARG A 116 -9.06 -18.89 4.84
C ARG A 116 -8.86 -17.38 4.84
N VAL A 117 -7.80 -16.90 5.49
CA VAL A 117 -7.35 -15.50 5.36
C VAL A 117 -6.91 -15.20 3.93
N LYS A 118 -6.48 -16.25 3.21
CA LYS A 118 -6.08 -16.20 1.80
C LYS A 118 -7.25 -16.39 0.85
N LYS A 119 -7.32 -15.55 -0.19
CA LYS A 119 -8.22 -15.71 -1.34
C LYS A 119 -7.80 -16.91 -2.18
N LYS A 120 -8.70 -17.44 -3.01
CA LYS A 120 -8.30 -18.35 -4.09
C LYS A 120 -7.52 -17.54 -5.13
N THR A 121 -6.56 -18.15 -5.80
CA THR A 121 -5.68 -17.50 -6.79
C THR A 121 -6.46 -16.75 -7.89
N GLU A 122 -7.65 -17.23 -8.24
CA GLU A 122 -8.54 -16.66 -9.26
C GLU A 122 -9.24 -15.34 -8.82
N ASP A 123 -9.31 -15.06 -7.51
CA ASP A 123 -10.00 -13.90 -6.92
C ASP A 123 -9.05 -12.73 -6.56
N VAL A 124 -7.77 -12.89 -6.88
CA VAL A 124 -6.68 -11.96 -6.55
C VAL A 124 -6.78 -10.72 -7.45
N ARG A 125 -6.97 -9.54 -6.84
CA ARG A 125 -6.92 -8.24 -7.54
C ARG A 125 -5.74 -7.44 -7.00
N LEU A 126 -4.88 -6.97 -7.90
CA LEU A 126 -3.72 -6.15 -7.55
C LEU A 126 -4.18 -4.76 -7.09
N VAL A 127 -3.70 -4.34 -5.92
CA VAL A 127 -3.85 -2.97 -5.42
C VAL A 127 -2.45 -2.40 -5.27
N GLN A 128 -2.06 -1.50 -6.16
CA GLN A 128 -0.77 -0.82 -6.05
C GLN A 128 -0.90 0.40 -5.16
N LYS A 129 -0.14 0.39 -4.06
CA LYS A 129 0.12 1.57 -3.24
C LYS A 129 1.60 1.94 -3.38
N HIS A 130 1.90 3.23 -3.42
CA HIS A 130 3.28 3.71 -3.39
C HIS A 130 3.82 3.60 -1.96
N TRP A 131 4.57 2.53 -1.67
CA TRP A 131 5.16 2.30 -0.35
C TRP A 131 6.49 3.04 -0.20
N ARG A 132 6.69 3.73 0.93
CA ARG A 132 7.98 4.39 1.23
C ARG A 132 9.07 3.40 1.67
N MET A 133 8.66 2.22 2.12
CA MET A 133 9.53 1.11 2.50
C MET A 133 8.85 -0.20 2.14
N THR A 134 9.64 -1.18 1.77
CA THR A 134 9.23 -2.53 1.40
C THR A 134 9.93 -3.57 2.26
N ILE A 135 9.49 -4.82 2.17
CA ILE A 135 10.18 -5.92 2.85
C ILE A 135 11.66 -6.03 2.43
N MET A 136 12.00 -5.62 1.21
CA MET A 136 13.38 -5.62 0.72
C MET A 136 14.27 -4.63 1.48
N ASP A 137 13.72 -3.52 1.98
CA ASP A 137 14.44 -2.55 2.81
C ASP A 137 14.65 -3.05 4.26
N CYS A 138 14.00 -4.16 4.63
CA CYS A 138 14.03 -4.67 6.00
C CYS A 138 15.13 -5.69 6.23
N HIS A 139 15.27 -6.64 5.31
CA HIS A 139 16.15 -7.79 5.48
C HIS A 139 17.62 -7.39 5.35
N VAL A 140 18.39 -7.58 6.42
CA VAL A 140 19.85 -7.50 6.40
C VAL A 140 20.39 -8.88 6.79
N PRO A 141 20.98 -9.63 5.85
CA PRO A 141 21.49 -10.97 6.12
C PRO A 141 22.42 -10.99 7.33
N ASP A 142 22.26 -11.99 8.20
CA ASP A 142 23.04 -12.20 9.43
C ASP A 142 23.00 -11.06 10.47
N GLU A 143 22.24 -9.99 10.24
CA GLU A 143 22.08 -8.86 11.16
C GLU A 143 20.66 -8.79 11.74
N CYS A 144 20.37 -9.66 12.71
CA CYS A 144 19.01 -9.76 13.25
C CYS A 144 18.54 -8.48 13.98
N GLU A 145 19.42 -7.77 14.67
CA GLU A 145 19.06 -6.52 15.37
C GLU A 145 18.76 -5.37 14.40
N THR A 146 19.55 -5.27 13.32
CA THR A 146 19.32 -4.28 12.26
C THR A 146 18.01 -4.59 11.54
N THR A 147 17.79 -5.85 11.20
CA THR A 147 16.53 -6.33 10.60
C THR A 147 15.33 -6.01 11.49
N ALA A 148 15.40 -6.28 12.81
CA ALA A 148 14.34 -5.95 13.76
C ALA A 148 14.04 -4.44 13.80
N LYS A 149 15.07 -3.59 13.85
CA LYS A 149 14.91 -2.12 13.79
C LYS A 149 14.25 -1.68 12.49
N ASN A 150 14.62 -2.29 11.36
CA ASN A 150 14.04 -1.95 10.07
C ASN A 150 12.58 -2.40 9.97
N ILE A 151 12.21 -3.55 10.54
CA ILE A 151 10.80 -3.99 10.63
C ILE A 151 9.95 -2.97 11.40
N VAL A 152 10.45 -2.42 12.51
CA VAL A 152 9.72 -1.38 13.26
C VAL A 152 9.57 -0.09 12.42
N LYS A 153 10.62 0.31 11.68
CA LYS A 153 10.53 1.46 10.75
C LYS A 153 9.53 1.20 9.63
N TRP A 154 9.56 0.01 9.05
CA TRP A 154 8.66 -0.43 8.00
C TRP A 154 7.21 -0.47 8.48
N ALA A 155 6.95 -0.98 9.69
CA ALA A 155 5.63 -0.97 10.31
C ALA A 155 5.06 0.45 10.45
N ARG A 156 5.87 1.40 10.95
CA ARG A 156 5.47 2.81 11.02
C ARG A 156 5.21 3.40 9.63
N SER A 157 6.05 3.07 8.66
CA SER A 157 5.91 3.48 7.26
C SER A 157 4.62 2.95 6.65
N ILE A 158 4.29 1.67 6.87
CA ILE A 158 3.06 1.04 6.42
C ILE A 158 1.86 1.70 7.06
N VAL A 159 1.83 1.88 8.38
CA VAL A 159 0.69 2.55 9.03
C VAL A 159 0.53 3.98 8.48
N THR A 160 1.65 4.68 8.26
CA THR A 160 1.61 6.02 7.64
C THR A 160 1.03 5.97 6.23
N VAL A 161 1.56 5.14 5.34
CA VAL A 161 1.16 5.06 3.92
C VAL A 161 -0.24 4.46 3.77
N ALA A 162 -0.56 3.41 4.51
CA ALA A 162 -1.87 2.77 4.47
C ALA A 162 -2.97 3.70 5.01
N LYS A 163 -2.64 4.61 5.94
CA LYS A 163 -3.52 5.70 6.36
C LYS A 163 -3.47 6.95 5.46
N CYS A 164 -2.37 7.18 4.74
CA CYS A 164 -2.31 8.16 3.65
C CYS A 164 -3.13 7.62 2.48
N ARG A 165 -4.45 7.81 2.57
CA ARG A 165 -5.40 7.43 1.54
C ARG A 165 -4.97 7.99 0.19
N ASN A 166 -4.99 7.09 -0.80
CA ASN A 166 -4.87 7.26 -2.25
C ASN A 166 -4.67 8.70 -2.72
N VAL A 167 -3.58 8.95 -3.46
CA VAL A 167 -3.48 10.15 -4.28
C VAL A 167 -4.45 9.97 -5.43
N TYR A 168 -5.53 10.76 -5.45
CA TYR A 168 -6.45 10.79 -6.58
C TYR A 168 -5.93 11.81 -7.58
N GLU A 169 -5.65 11.37 -8.80
CA GLU A 169 -5.26 12.22 -9.91
C GLU A 169 -6.31 12.13 -11.01
N PHE A 170 -6.87 13.27 -11.41
CA PHE A 170 -7.91 13.33 -12.42
C PHE A 170 -7.94 14.71 -13.09
N GLU A 171 -8.45 14.74 -14.32
CA GLU A 171 -8.82 15.98 -14.98
C GLU A 171 -10.27 16.35 -14.67
N ALA A 172 -10.52 17.63 -14.43
CA ALA A 172 -11.87 18.13 -14.23
C ALA A 172 -12.07 19.49 -14.88
N VAL A 173 -13.31 19.74 -15.32
CA VAL A 173 -13.71 21.04 -15.85
C VAL A 173 -14.02 21.97 -14.69
N ILE A 174 -13.45 23.17 -14.72
CA ILE A 174 -13.74 24.22 -13.73
C ILE A 174 -15.17 24.71 -13.92
N GLN A 175 -16.00 24.53 -12.90
CA GLN A 175 -17.37 25.02 -12.86
C GLN A 175 -17.45 26.31 -12.07
N LYS A 176 -18.39 27.18 -12.46
CA LYS A 176 -18.67 28.43 -11.77
C LYS A 176 -19.90 28.25 -10.86
N VAL A 177 -19.90 28.93 -9.73
CA VAL A 177 -21.09 29.09 -8.90
C VAL A 177 -21.88 30.30 -9.40
N ASP A 178 -23.16 30.13 -9.67
CA ASP A 178 -24.02 31.23 -10.13
C ASP A 178 -24.12 32.35 -9.09
N GLY A 179 -24.07 33.60 -9.55
CA GLY A 179 -24.22 34.79 -8.71
C GLY A 179 -23.00 35.21 -7.88
N ILE A 180 -21.92 34.40 -7.84
CA ILE A 180 -20.66 34.76 -7.15
C ILE A 180 -19.42 34.43 -7.99
N ASP A 181 -18.27 34.99 -7.64
CA ASP A 181 -16.96 34.65 -8.26
C ASP A 181 -16.36 33.36 -7.68
N GLY A 182 -17.22 32.41 -7.30
CA GLY A 182 -16.84 31.10 -6.80
C GLY A 182 -16.62 30.13 -7.97
N ALA A 183 -15.59 29.30 -7.87
CA ALA A 183 -15.37 28.19 -8.80
C ALA A 183 -15.08 26.91 -8.03
N PHE A 184 -15.36 25.77 -8.64
CA PHE A 184 -15.13 24.44 -8.09
C PHE A 184 -14.88 23.43 -9.19
N VAL A 185 -14.40 22.26 -8.81
CA VAL A 185 -14.35 21.09 -9.68
C VAL A 185 -15.09 19.93 -9.01
N ALA A 186 -15.68 19.05 -9.83
CA ALA A 186 -16.31 17.83 -9.35
C ALA A 186 -15.23 16.81 -8.96
N PHE A 187 -15.41 16.18 -7.81
CA PHE A 187 -14.61 15.03 -7.40
C PHE A 187 -15.28 13.75 -7.93
N PRO A 188 -14.58 12.89 -8.69
CA PRO A 188 -15.22 11.81 -9.43
C PRO A 188 -15.67 10.61 -8.58
N HIS A 189 -15.36 10.59 -7.27
CA HIS A 189 -15.70 9.49 -6.37
C HIS A 189 -16.70 9.90 -5.29
N ASP A 190 -17.47 8.93 -4.79
CA ASP A 190 -18.39 9.16 -3.69
C ASP A 190 -17.64 9.19 -2.35
N LEU A 191 -17.74 10.30 -1.59
CA LEU A 191 -17.01 10.44 -0.33
C LEU A 191 -17.47 9.47 0.77
N ARG A 192 -18.74 9.07 0.78
CA ARG A 192 -19.24 8.12 1.78
C ARG A 192 -18.71 6.72 1.49
N ALA A 193 -18.65 6.33 0.22
CA ALA A 193 -18.06 5.06 -0.20
C ALA A 193 -16.55 5.02 0.07
N GLU A 194 -15.81 6.07 -0.34
CA GLU A 194 -14.34 6.10 -0.25
C GLU A 194 -13.81 6.40 1.16
N PHE A 195 -14.45 7.34 1.87
CA PHE A 195 -13.92 7.88 3.13
C PHE A 195 -14.80 7.60 4.35
N GLY A 196 -16.06 7.15 4.15
CA GLY A 196 -17.05 7.02 5.22
C GLY A 196 -17.53 8.36 5.79
N LYS A 197 -17.23 9.48 5.11
CA LYS A 197 -17.46 10.85 5.60
C LYS A 197 -18.25 11.66 4.57
N GLY A 198 -19.06 12.61 5.03
CA GLY A 198 -19.74 13.57 4.15
C GLY A 198 -18.89 14.77 3.73
N ARG A 199 -17.75 14.99 4.41
CA ARG A 199 -16.79 16.06 4.16
C ARG A 199 -15.39 15.55 4.51
N VAL A 200 -14.41 15.85 3.66
CA VAL A 200 -13.02 15.38 3.82
C VAL A 200 -12.07 16.55 3.67
N LYS A 201 -11.16 16.76 4.63
CA LYS A 201 -10.06 17.73 4.54
C LYS A 201 -9.00 17.15 3.62
N VAL A 202 -8.46 17.95 2.70
CA VAL A 202 -7.50 17.45 1.69
C VAL A 202 -6.35 18.42 1.47
N HIS A 203 -5.20 17.86 1.10
CA HIS A 203 -4.17 18.54 0.33
C HIS A 203 -4.48 18.30 -1.14
N ALA A 204 -4.81 19.35 -1.88
CA ALA A 204 -5.06 19.30 -3.30
C ALA A 204 -3.97 20.05 -4.08
N THR A 205 -3.78 19.71 -5.35
CA THR A 205 -3.09 20.59 -6.30
C THR A 205 -3.96 20.81 -7.52
N PHE A 206 -3.83 21.99 -8.12
CA PHE A 206 -4.46 22.36 -9.38
C PHE A 206 -3.36 22.78 -10.34
N ASP A 207 -3.12 21.99 -11.39
CA ASP A 207 -1.93 22.11 -12.26
C ASP A 207 -0.63 22.30 -11.46
N GLY A 208 -0.48 21.52 -10.38
CA GLY A 208 0.68 21.58 -9.48
C GLY A 208 0.67 22.71 -8.43
N VAL A 209 -0.30 23.64 -8.46
CA VAL A 209 -0.44 24.67 -7.42
C VAL A 209 -1.19 24.11 -6.21
N GLY A 210 -0.49 24.03 -5.07
CA GLY A 210 -1.03 23.48 -3.82
C GLY A 210 -2.17 24.29 -3.21
N TYR A 211 -3.12 23.55 -2.63
CA TYR A 211 -4.30 24.06 -1.95
C TYR A 211 -4.75 23.14 -0.81
N ASP A 212 -4.84 23.70 0.38
CA ASP A 212 -5.43 23.03 1.53
C ASP A 212 -6.91 23.38 1.64
N GLY A 213 -7.77 22.38 1.50
CA GLY A 213 -9.20 22.58 1.37
C GLY A 213 -10.04 21.46 1.95
N SER A 214 -11.30 21.40 1.49
CA SER A 214 -12.19 20.29 1.78
C SER A 214 -12.99 19.91 0.55
N ILE A 215 -13.20 18.62 0.35
CA ILE A 215 -14.24 18.10 -0.54
C ILE A 215 -15.55 18.07 0.26
N VAL A 216 -16.61 18.62 -0.33
CA VAL A 216 -17.90 18.84 0.32
C VAL A 216 -19.05 18.42 -0.58
N ASN A 217 -20.19 18.09 0.03
CA ASN A 217 -21.47 18.03 -0.66
C ASN A 217 -22.17 19.39 -0.51
N MET A 218 -22.44 20.07 -1.62
CA MET A 218 -23.15 21.36 -1.66
C MET A 218 -24.56 21.25 -2.27
N GLY A 219 -25.14 20.06 -2.30
CA GLY A 219 -26.43 19.80 -2.94
C GLY A 219 -26.37 19.69 -4.46
N VAL A 220 -25.18 19.70 -5.05
CA VAL A 220 -24.95 19.45 -6.47
C VAL A 220 -25.21 17.97 -6.75
N LYS A 221 -25.86 17.67 -7.88
CA LYS A 221 -26.15 16.31 -8.31
C LYS A 221 -25.54 16.03 -9.67
N ASN A 222 -25.10 14.79 -9.85
CA ASN A 222 -24.72 14.27 -11.16
C ASN A 222 -25.97 14.06 -12.03
N ALA A 223 -25.76 13.81 -13.32
CA ALA A 223 -26.86 13.60 -14.28
C ALA A 223 -27.74 12.38 -13.94
N ASP A 224 -27.19 11.38 -13.25
CA ASP A 224 -27.89 10.18 -12.77
C ASP A 224 -28.64 10.40 -11.44
N GLY A 225 -28.60 11.61 -10.88
CA GLY A 225 -29.23 11.96 -9.60
C GLY A 225 -28.42 11.62 -8.36
N SER A 226 -27.23 11.02 -8.50
CA SER A 226 -26.29 10.78 -7.41
C SER A 226 -25.68 12.10 -6.89
N VAL A 227 -25.11 12.05 -5.68
CA VAL A 227 -24.46 13.23 -5.08
C VAL A 227 -23.18 13.56 -5.83
N CYS A 228 -23.04 14.82 -6.25
CA CYS A 228 -21.80 15.35 -6.81
C CYS A 228 -21.00 16.03 -5.69
N TYR A 229 -19.88 15.43 -5.32
CA TYR A 229 -18.95 16.04 -4.37
C TYR A 229 -18.04 17.03 -5.09
N ILE A 230 -17.73 18.15 -4.45
CA ILE A 230 -16.98 19.23 -5.08
C ILE A 230 -15.85 19.72 -4.17
N ILE A 231 -14.79 20.24 -4.79
CA ILE A 231 -13.73 20.98 -4.12
C ILE A 231 -13.65 22.38 -4.71
N GLY A 232 -13.63 23.39 -3.84
CA GLY A 232 -13.55 24.79 -4.24
C GLY A 232 -12.19 25.13 -4.84
N LEU A 233 -12.19 25.88 -5.94
CA LEU A 233 -11.02 26.39 -6.63
C LEU A 233 -10.95 27.91 -6.47
N ARG A 234 -9.99 28.37 -5.64
CA ARG A 234 -9.88 29.78 -5.26
C ARG A 234 -9.46 30.67 -6.45
N LYS A 235 -9.89 31.93 -6.41
CA LYS A 235 -9.59 32.94 -7.43
C LYS A 235 -8.10 33.18 -7.64
N ASP A 236 -7.32 33.24 -6.56
CA ASP A 236 -5.87 33.42 -6.62
C ASP A 236 -5.16 32.23 -7.27
N ILE A 237 -5.64 31.00 -7.03
CA ILE A 237 -5.13 29.80 -7.71
C ILE A 237 -5.48 29.84 -9.20
N ARG A 238 -6.74 30.14 -9.57
CA ARG A 238 -7.17 30.33 -10.97
C ARG A 238 -6.29 31.34 -11.71
N ALA A 239 -6.02 32.48 -11.07
CA ALA A 239 -5.15 33.51 -11.62
C ALA A 239 -3.71 33.03 -11.80
N LYS A 240 -3.18 32.22 -10.86
CA LYS A 240 -1.83 31.65 -10.94
C LYS A 240 -1.67 30.63 -12.07
N ILE A 241 -2.68 29.77 -12.27
CA ILE A 241 -2.66 28.73 -13.31
C ILE A 241 -3.15 29.24 -14.68
N GLY A 242 -3.68 30.47 -14.73
CA GLY A 242 -4.19 31.07 -15.97
C GLY A 242 -5.47 30.42 -16.51
N LYS A 243 -6.29 29.81 -15.64
CA LYS A 243 -7.52 29.09 -16.03
C LYS A 243 -8.78 29.70 -15.43
N GLN A 244 -9.90 29.55 -16.13
CA GLN A 244 -11.23 30.06 -15.77
C GLN A 244 -12.31 28.97 -15.89
N ALA A 245 -13.56 29.34 -15.59
CA ALA A 245 -14.68 28.41 -15.72
C ALA A 245 -14.84 27.96 -17.18
N GLY A 246 -15.02 26.65 -17.38
CA GLY A 246 -15.02 25.99 -18.68
C GLY A 246 -13.69 25.33 -19.06
N ASP A 247 -12.58 25.72 -18.45
CA ASP A 247 -11.27 25.11 -18.72
C ASP A 247 -11.09 23.80 -17.94
N THR A 248 -10.30 22.88 -18.50
CA THR A 248 -9.88 21.64 -17.83
C THR A 248 -8.65 21.90 -16.96
N VAL A 249 -8.64 21.39 -15.73
CA VAL A 249 -7.53 21.46 -14.78
C VAL A 249 -7.11 20.06 -14.33
N CYS A 250 -5.80 19.82 -14.22
CA CYS A 250 -5.28 18.60 -13.62
C CYS A 250 -5.32 18.74 -12.10
N VAL A 251 -5.98 17.80 -11.43
CA VAL A 251 -6.23 17.85 -9.98
C VAL A 251 -5.57 16.65 -9.33
N THR A 252 -4.75 16.90 -8.31
CA THR A 252 -4.32 15.84 -7.37
C THR A 252 -4.94 16.07 -6.01
N ILE A 253 -5.35 15.01 -5.32
CA ILE A 253 -5.97 15.09 -4.00
C ILE A 253 -5.38 14.01 -3.09
N THR A 254 -5.05 14.39 -1.86
CA THR A 254 -4.69 13.48 -0.77
C THR A 254 -5.49 13.88 0.48
N GLU A 255 -6.06 12.92 1.22
CA GLU A 255 -6.72 13.24 2.49
C GLU A 255 -5.71 13.82 3.48
N ARG A 256 -6.07 14.93 4.12
CA ARG A 256 -5.30 15.53 5.20
C ARG A 256 -5.77 14.95 6.53
N GLN A 257 -4.85 14.35 7.29
CA GLN A 257 -5.11 13.90 8.65
C GLN A 257 -5.28 15.10 9.59
N GLU A 258 -6.07 14.92 10.66
CA GLU A 258 -6.33 15.98 11.65
C GLU A 258 -5.13 16.33 12.50
#